data_AF-A0A4U6D205-F1
#
_entry.id   AF-A0A4U6D205-F1
#
_cell.length_a   1.000
_cell.length_b   1.000
_cell.length_c   1.000
_cell.angle_alpha   90.00
_cell.angle_beta   90.00
_cell.angle_gamma   90.00
#
_symmetry.space_group_name_H-M   'P 1'
#
loop_
_entity.id
_entity.type
_entity.pdbx_description
1 polymer ?
#
loop_
_entity_poly.entity_id
_entity_poly.type
_entity_poly.pdbx_seq_one_letter_code
_entity_poly.pdbx_strand_id
1 'polypeptide(L)'
;MPEEEYSRKKMLIEVHTNIIDAQQKEYDERYKNWSAKALEQLGFTNNLIITLSVAFLGFLFTIDNAKCNNKCFYITIIIVCCISILFGILAMISRLYDFKITRNITLIRKIYFKKNNVKRTGTEKGKLPHSQKGKNSLLDSFYVVLKVFFYDIDNLSIEMSDLIQNFKKRSELSNSLGFATWRFFKLQTGVFVISILLYLIFYLKYL
;
A
#
# COMPACT_ATOMS: atom_id res chain seq x y z
N MET A 1 -16.96 43.85 -37.85
CA MET A 1 -17.45 43.67 -36.47
C MET A 1 -17.48 42.22 -35.97
N PRO A 2 -17.76 41.16 -36.77
CA PRO A 2 -17.77 39.77 -36.24
C PRO A 2 -16.37 39.16 -35.97
N GLU A 3 -15.31 39.67 -36.61
CA GLU A 3 -13.97 39.09 -36.55
C GLU A 3 -13.23 39.38 -35.22
N GLU A 4 -13.45 40.56 -34.65
CA GLU A 4 -12.85 40.97 -33.37
C GLU A 4 -13.47 40.22 -32.18
N GLU A 5 -14.79 40.00 -32.22
CA GLU A 5 -15.51 39.21 -31.21
C GLU A 5 -15.06 37.73 -31.24
N TYR A 6 -14.85 37.18 -32.43
CA TYR A 6 -14.35 35.82 -32.61
C TYR A 6 -12.93 35.66 -32.03
N SER A 7 -12.03 36.60 -32.34
CA SER A 7 -10.66 36.60 -31.82
C SER A 7 -10.62 36.68 -30.29
N ARG A 8 -11.46 37.54 -29.70
CA ARG A 8 -11.58 37.67 -28.24
C ARG A 8 -12.09 36.37 -27.59
N LYS A 9 -13.10 35.71 -28.16
CA LYS A 9 -13.60 34.42 -27.66
C LYS A 9 -12.53 33.33 -27.70
N LYS A 10 -11.74 33.28 -28.78
CA LYS A 10 -10.64 32.30 -28.92
C LYS A 10 -9.57 32.49 -27.84
N MET A 11 -9.15 33.74 -27.60
CA MET A 11 -8.16 34.06 -26.56
C MET A 11 -8.68 33.70 -25.16
N LEU A 12 -9.95 33.98 -24.84
CA LEU A 12 -10.55 33.61 -23.55
C LEU A 12 -10.60 32.11 -23.33
N ILE A 13 -10.93 31.33 -24.37
CA ILE A 13 -10.93 29.86 -24.30
C ILE A 13 -9.52 29.33 -24.03
N GLU A 14 -8.52 29.89 -24.71
CA GLU A 14 -7.11 29.47 -24.53
C GLU A 14 -6.60 29.78 -23.12
N VAL A 15 -6.86 30.99 -22.61
CA VAL A 15 -6.48 31.39 -21.24
C VAL A 15 -7.17 30.48 -20.21
N HIS A 16 -8.48 30.22 -20.37
CA HIS A 16 -9.21 29.35 -19.46
C HIS A 16 -8.67 27.91 -19.46
N THR A 17 -8.31 27.40 -20.64
CA THR A 17 -7.71 26.06 -20.79
C THR A 17 -6.35 25.99 -20.09
N ASN A 18 -5.51 27.01 -20.27
CA ASN A 18 -4.19 27.07 -19.62
C ASN A 18 -4.30 27.12 -18.08
N ILE A 19 -5.30 27.84 -17.54
CA ILE A 19 -5.55 27.91 -16.09
C ILE A 19 -5.99 26.53 -15.55
N ILE A 20 -6.91 25.85 -16.24
CA ILE A 20 -7.37 24.51 -15.85
C ILE A 20 -6.20 23.52 -15.87
N ASP A 21 -5.38 23.54 -16.92
CA ASP A 21 -4.22 22.67 -17.05
C ASP A 21 -3.17 22.93 -15.95
N ALA A 22 -2.95 24.20 -15.57
CA ALA A 22 -2.05 24.57 -14.49
C ALA A 22 -2.57 24.07 -13.14
N GLN A 23 -3.85 24.29 -12.84
CA GLN A 23 -4.49 23.80 -11.61
C GLN A 23 -4.39 22.27 -11.54
N GLN A 24 -4.66 21.57 -12.63
CA GLN A 24 -4.62 20.12 -12.66
C GLN A 24 -3.21 19.56 -12.43
N LYS A 25 -2.18 20.18 -13.02
CA LYS A 25 -0.79 19.81 -12.75
C LYS A 25 -0.44 19.98 -11.28
N GLU A 26 -0.86 21.09 -10.67
CA GLU A 26 -0.63 21.34 -9.25
C GLU A 26 -1.33 20.30 -8.37
N TYR A 27 -2.59 19.97 -8.65
CA TYR A 27 -3.31 18.90 -7.95
C TYR A 27 -2.61 17.54 -8.08
N ASP A 28 -2.15 17.18 -9.28
CA ASP A 28 -1.43 15.92 -9.53
C ASP A 28 -0.10 15.86 -8.77
N GLU A 29 0.65 16.96 -8.71
CA GLU A 29 1.90 17.06 -7.95
C GLU A 29 1.66 16.95 -6.46
N ARG A 30 0.67 17.68 -5.93
CA ARG A 30 0.24 17.56 -4.54
C ARG A 30 -0.14 16.11 -4.22
N TYR A 31 -0.97 15.48 -5.05
CA TYR A 31 -1.38 14.10 -4.84
C TYR A 31 -0.19 13.14 -4.82
N LYS A 32 0.76 13.26 -5.76
CA LYS A 32 1.99 12.45 -5.77
C LYS A 32 2.82 12.66 -4.52
N ASN A 33 3.01 13.90 -4.10
CA ASN A 33 3.80 14.25 -2.93
C ASN A 33 3.16 13.70 -1.64
N TRP A 34 1.85 13.87 -1.48
CA TRP A 34 1.12 13.34 -0.32
C TRP A 34 1.08 11.83 -0.29
N SER A 35 0.86 11.19 -1.45
CA SER A 35 0.93 9.75 -1.57
C SER A 35 2.31 9.26 -1.17
N ALA A 36 3.40 9.82 -1.73
CA ALA A 36 4.77 9.44 -1.39
C ALA A 36 5.10 9.59 0.10
N LYS A 37 4.66 10.67 0.75
CA LYS A 37 4.85 10.85 2.20
C LYS A 37 4.09 9.82 3.03
N ALA A 38 2.81 9.58 2.73
CA ALA A 38 2.00 8.60 3.46
C ALA A 38 2.58 7.17 3.33
N LEU A 39 3.10 6.88 2.14
CA LEU A 39 3.71 5.64 1.71
C LEU A 39 5.03 5.36 2.46
N GLU A 40 5.84 6.40 2.66
CA GLU A 40 7.07 6.41 3.47
C GLU A 40 6.76 6.26 4.96
N GLN A 41 5.83 7.05 5.49
CA GLN A 41 5.39 6.98 6.88
C GLN A 41 4.87 5.59 7.24
N LEU A 42 4.03 4.98 6.39
CA LEU A 42 3.53 3.62 6.61
C LEU A 42 4.67 2.59 6.67
N GLY A 43 5.65 2.70 5.78
CA GLY A 43 6.82 1.80 5.77
C GLY A 43 7.66 1.97 7.04
N PHE A 44 7.93 3.22 7.44
CA PHE A 44 8.64 3.54 8.67
C PHE A 44 7.92 3.00 9.91
N THR A 45 6.61 3.26 10.04
CA THR A 45 5.81 2.80 11.19
C THR A 45 5.73 1.27 11.23
N ASN A 46 5.55 0.59 10.09
CA ASN A 46 5.54 -0.88 10.05
C ASN A 46 6.87 -1.46 10.56
N ASN A 47 7.99 -0.91 10.08
CA ASN A 47 9.32 -1.36 10.50
C ASN A 47 9.57 -1.09 11.98
N LEU A 48 9.17 0.09 12.47
CA LEU A 48 9.26 0.44 13.89
C LEU A 48 8.50 -0.57 14.77
N ILE A 49 7.26 -0.91 14.40
CA ILE A 49 6.46 -1.89 15.17
C ILE A 49 7.11 -3.27 15.12
N ILE A 50 7.63 -3.72 13.97
CA ILE A 50 8.36 -5.00 13.89
C ILE A 50 9.56 -5.00 14.84
N THR A 51 10.38 -3.95 14.81
CA THR A 51 11.56 -3.83 15.69
C THR A 51 11.16 -3.85 17.16
N LEU A 52 10.11 -3.11 17.53
CA LEU A 52 9.59 -3.13 18.90
C LEU A 52 9.06 -4.51 19.29
N SER A 53 8.34 -5.20 18.42
CA SER A 53 7.86 -6.57 18.67
C SER A 53 9.01 -7.56 18.86
N VAL A 54 10.07 -7.47 18.05
CA VAL A 54 11.27 -8.33 18.18
C VAL A 54 12.03 -8.02 19.46
N ALA A 55 12.23 -6.74 19.80
CA ALA A 55 12.87 -6.34 21.05
C ALA A 55 12.08 -6.82 22.27
N PHE A 56 10.75 -6.67 22.23
CA PHE A 56 9.86 -7.16 23.28
C PHE A 56 9.92 -8.69 23.41
N LEU A 57 9.94 -9.42 22.29
CA LEU A 57 10.12 -10.86 22.30
C LEU A 57 11.46 -11.28 22.93
N GLY A 58 12.55 -10.59 22.60
CA GLY A 58 13.85 -10.80 23.23
C GLY A 58 13.82 -10.55 24.74
N PHE A 59 13.12 -9.49 25.17
CA PHE A 59 12.90 -9.19 26.58
C PHE A 59 12.06 -10.26 27.29
N LEU A 60 11.04 -10.84 26.65
CA LEU A 60 10.30 -11.95 27.24
C LEU A 60 11.27 -13.10 27.56
N PHE A 61 12.10 -13.52 26.60
CA PHE A 61 13.06 -14.61 26.82
C PHE A 61 14.06 -14.38 27.97
N THR A 62 14.36 -13.13 28.35
CA THR A 62 15.25 -12.88 29.51
C THR A 62 14.54 -13.13 30.85
N ILE A 63 13.21 -13.03 30.90
CA ILE A 63 12.40 -13.24 32.12
C ILE A 63 12.22 -14.74 32.43
N ASP A 64 12.42 -15.63 31.45
CA ASP A 64 12.16 -17.08 31.54
C ASP A 64 12.97 -17.81 32.64
N ASN A 65 13.97 -17.14 33.23
CA ASN A 65 14.72 -17.64 34.39
C ASN A 65 13.99 -17.46 35.75
N ALA A 66 12.87 -16.73 35.79
CA ALA A 66 12.07 -16.55 37.00
C ALA A 66 10.99 -17.63 37.10
N LYS A 67 10.86 -18.25 38.29
CA LYS A 67 9.99 -19.39 38.64
C LYS A 67 8.50 -19.17 38.28
N CYS A 68 8.14 -19.35 37.01
CA CYS A 68 6.77 -19.17 36.55
C CYS A 68 5.96 -20.45 36.80
N ASN A 69 5.11 -20.42 37.83
CA ASN A 69 4.13 -21.49 38.09
C ASN A 69 3.09 -21.64 36.94
N ASN A 70 3.01 -20.69 36.02
CA ASN A 70 2.01 -20.68 34.95
C ASN A 70 2.63 -20.54 33.55
N LYS A 71 3.41 -21.56 33.17
CA LYS A 71 4.11 -21.65 31.88
C LYS A 71 3.17 -21.51 30.67
N CYS A 72 1.95 -22.04 30.74
CA CYS A 72 1.00 -22.00 29.63
C CYS A 72 0.60 -20.56 29.25
N PHE A 73 0.36 -19.69 30.25
CA PHE A 73 -0.01 -18.30 29.99
C PHE A 73 1.15 -17.52 29.37
N TYR A 74 2.37 -17.73 29.87
CA TYR A 74 3.58 -17.12 29.35
C TYR A 74 3.87 -17.54 27.89
N ILE A 75 3.76 -18.84 27.58
CA ILE A 75 3.88 -19.36 26.21
C ILE A 75 2.84 -18.71 25.28
N THR A 76 1.62 -18.49 25.77
CA THR A 76 0.57 -17.82 24.99
C THR A 76 0.98 -16.38 24.61
N ILE A 77 1.60 -15.62 25.54
CA ILE A 77 2.11 -14.27 25.24
C ILE A 77 3.17 -14.32 24.13
N ILE A 78 4.11 -15.27 24.22
CA ILE A 78 5.14 -15.47 23.20
C ILE A 78 4.50 -15.76 21.84
N ILE A 79 3.53 -16.69 21.77
CA ILE A 79 2.84 -17.04 20.53
C ILE A 79 2.12 -15.81 19.93
N VAL A 80 1.41 -15.04 20.75
CA VAL A 80 0.71 -13.82 20.31
C VAL A 80 1.72 -12.79 19.77
N CYS A 81 2.87 -12.61 20.44
CA CYS A 81 3.94 -11.73 19.97
C CYS A 81 4.53 -12.19 18.62
N CYS A 82 4.78 -13.49 18.47
CA CYS A 82 5.24 -14.07 17.20
C CYS A 82 4.23 -13.86 16.06
N ILE A 83 2.92 -14.01 16.33
CA ILE A 83 1.86 -13.74 15.35
C ILE A 83 1.88 -12.26 14.91
N SER A 84 2.12 -11.32 15.84
CA SER A 84 2.28 -9.91 15.49
C SER A 84 3.45 -9.69 14.52
N ILE A 85 4.62 -10.27 14.81
CA ILE A 85 5.80 -10.18 13.95
C ILE A 85 5.50 -10.73 12.55
N LEU A 86 4.83 -11.88 12.45
CA LEU A 86 4.43 -12.49 11.18
C LEU A 86 3.52 -11.56 10.36
N PHE A 87 2.53 -10.92 10.97
CA PHE A 87 1.69 -9.93 10.28
C PHE A 87 2.49 -8.72 9.80
N GLY A 88 3.48 -8.27 10.57
CA GLY A 88 4.36 -7.18 10.15
C GLY A 88 5.21 -7.53 8.93
N ILE A 89 5.74 -8.76 8.87
CA ILE A 89 6.47 -9.26 7.70
C ILE A 89 5.54 -9.34 6.48
N LEU A 90 4.32 -9.87 6.64
CA LEU A 90 3.34 -9.95 5.55
C LEU A 90 2.93 -8.56 5.04
N ALA A 91 2.75 -7.59 5.94
CA ALA A 91 2.51 -6.20 5.57
C ALA A 91 3.68 -5.63 4.76
N MET A 92 4.93 -5.87 5.18
CA MET A 92 6.13 -5.42 4.48
C MET A 92 6.24 -6.04 3.09
N ILE A 93 6.03 -7.35 2.95
CA ILE A 93 6.05 -8.06 1.66
C ILE A 93 4.97 -7.53 0.73
N SER A 94 3.72 -7.50 1.21
CA SER A 94 2.58 -6.96 0.45
C SER A 94 2.89 -5.58 -0.10
N ARG A 95 3.53 -4.76 0.74
CA ARG A 95 3.88 -3.40 0.39
C ARG A 95 5.00 -3.30 -0.63
N LEU A 96 6.03 -4.13 -0.50
CA LEU A 96 7.13 -4.20 -1.47
C LEU A 96 6.62 -4.54 -2.88
N TYR A 97 5.68 -5.47 -2.99
CA TYR A 97 5.10 -5.83 -4.29
C TYR A 97 4.16 -4.78 -4.84
N ASP A 98 3.36 -4.13 -3.99
CA ASP A 98 2.55 -2.98 -4.41
C ASP A 98 3.41 -1.87 -5.02
N PHE A 99 4.58 -1.58 -4.42
CA PHE A 99 5.57 -0.67 -4.99
C PHE A 99 6.11 -1.11 -6.35
N LYS A 100 6.52 -2.38 -6.49
CA LYS A 100 7.01 -2.94 -7.76
C LYS A 100 5.97 -2.80 -8.87
N ILE A 101 4.71 -3.14 -8.58
CA ILE A 101 3.62 -3.09 -9.55
C ILE A 101 3.29 -1.64 -9.91
N THR A 102 3.17 -0.75 -8.93
CA THR A 102 2.86 0.67 -9.16
C THR A 102 3.96 1.36 -9.99
N ARG A 103 5.23 1.00 -9.75
CA ARG A 103 6.36 1.47 -10.57
C ARG A 103 6.21 1.03 -12.03
N ASN A 104 5.89 -0.24 -12.27
CA ASN A 104 5.70 -0.78 -13.62
C ASN A 104 4.49 -0.15 -14.33
N ILE A 105 3.37 0.03 -13.63
CA ILE A 105 2.18 0.74 -14.13
C ILE A 105 2.56 2.17 -14.58
N THR A 106 3.36 2.87 -13.78
CA THR A 106 3.79 4.24 -14.07
C THR A 106 4.72 4.30 -15.29
N LEU A 107 5.64 3.34 -15.42
CA LEU A 107 6.52 3.22 -16.58
C LEU A 107 5.75 2.94 -17.87
N ILE A 108 4.81 1.99 -17.85
CA ILE A 108 3.97 1.66 -19.00
C ILE A 108 3.16 2.87 -19.45
N ARG A 109 2.55 3.60 -18.51
CA ARG A 109 1.84 4.87 -18.81
C ARG A 109 2.78 5.87 -19.47
N LYS A 110 3.99 6.06 -18.95
CA LYS A 110 4.98 7.00 -19.51
C LYS A 110 5.35 6.64 -20.95
N ILE A 111 5.55 5.35 -21.24
CA ILE A 111 5.87 4.87 -22.59
C ILE A 111 4.70 5.08 -23.54
N TYR A 112 3.47 4.74 -23.10
CA TYR A 112 2.25 4.90 -23.89
C TYR A 112 2.03 6.36 -24.32
N PHE A 113 2.13 7.32 -23.39
CA PHE A 113 1.99 8.74 -23.69
C PHE A 113 3.09 9.26 -24.62
N LYS A 114 4.34 8.79 -24.43
CA LYS A 114 5.46 9.17 -25.30
C LYS A 114 5.26 8.67 -26.74
N LYS A 115 4.74 7.45 -26.92
CA LYS A 115 4.57 6.83 -28.24
C LYS A 115 3.42 7.43 -29.04
N ASN A 116 2.30 7.77 -28.38
CA ASN A 116 1.10 8.22 -29.07
C ASN A 116 1.02 9.74 -29.29
N ASN A 117 2.04 10.53 -28.87
CA ASN A 117 2.02 12.00 -28.89
C ASN A 117 0.74 12.62 -28.28
N VAL A 118 0.04 11.85 -27.44
CA VAL A 118 -1.17 12.30 -26.75
C VAL A 118 -0.70 13.28 -25.70
N LYS A 119 -0.89 14.58 -25.97
CA LYS A 119 -0.82 15.60 -24.92
C LYS A 119 -1.74 15.13 -23.80
N ARG A 120 -1.26 15.14 -22.55
CA ARG A 120 -2.11 14.91 -21.37
C ARG A 120 -3.21 15.98 -21.37
N THR A 121 -4.30 15.71 -22.05
CA THR A 121 -5.53 16.47 -21.91
C THR A 121 -6.06 16.11 -20.53
N GLY A 122 -6.09 17.09 -19.62
CA GLY A 122 -6.53 16.91 -18.25
C GLY A 122 -7.95 16.33 -18.10
N THR A 123 -8.70 16.29 -19.19
CA THR A 123 -10.06 15.78 -19.30
C THR A 123 -10.16 14.27 -19.45
N GLU A 124 -9.12 13.56 -19.90
CA GLU A 124 -9.08 12.10 -19.79
C GLU A 124 -8.63 11.70 -18.39
N LYS A 125 -9.50 11.98 -17.42
CA LYS A 125 -9.78 11.00 -16.37
C LYS A 125 -10.33 9.77 -17.07
N GLY A 126 -9.45 9.03 -17.78
CA GLY A 126 -9.73 7.69 -18.23
C GLY A 126 -10.27 7.01 -16.99
N LYS A 127 -11.57 6.70 -17.00
CA LYS A 127 -12.28 6.12 -15.86
C LYS A 127 -11.49 4.88 -15.52
N LEU A 128 -10.58 5.01 -14.55
CA LEU A 128 -9.88 3.86 -14.00
C LEU A 128 -11.01 2.93 -13.59
N PRO A 129 -11.05 1.70 -14.13
CA PRO A 129 -12.17 0.81 -13.94
C PRO A 129 -12.49 0.81 -12.46
N HIS A 130 -13.69 1.29 -12.16
CA HIS A 130 -14.11 1.66 -10.83
C HIS A 130 -13.79 0.48 -9.93
N SER A 131 -12.89 0.71 -8.98
CA SER A 131 -12.41 -0.27 -8.00
C SER A 131 -13.57 -1.12 -7.54
N GLN A 132 -13.62 -2.36 -8.00
CA GLN A 132 -14.63 -3.31 -7.56
C GLN A 132 -14.38 -3.50 -6.06
N LYS A 133 -15.30 -2.99 -5.22
CA LYS A 133 -15.32 -3.22 -3.78
C LYS A 133 -15.63 -4.71 -3.57
N GLY A 134 -14.65 -5.56 -3.88
CA GLY A 134 -14.64 -6.94 -3.47
C GLY A 134 -14.63 -6.95 -1.95
N LYS A 135 -15.59 -7.64 -1.36
CA LYS A 135 -15.68 -7.87 0.08
C LYS A 135 -14.58 -8.87 0.44
N ASN A 136 -13.32 -8.43 0.39
CA ASN A 136 -12.18 -9.33 0.45
C ASN A 136 -12.01 -9.84 1.89
N SER A 137 -12.10 -11.15 2.05
CA SER A 137 -11.82 -11.84 3.29
C SER A 137 -10.35 -11.68 3.69
N LEU A 138 -10.02 -11.98 4.95
CA LEU A 138 -8.63 -11.99 5.42
C LEU A 138 -7.83 -13.03 4.63
N LEU A 139 -8.46 -14.18 4.39
CA LEU A 139 -7.88 -15.28 3.62
C LEU A 139 -7.58 -14.87 2.17
N ASP A 140 -8.43 -14.07 1.55
CA ASP A 140 -8.17 -13.57 0.19
C ASP A 140 -6.96 -12.66 0.17
N SER A 141 -6.82 -11.79 1.17
CA SER A 141 -5.67 -10.89 1.32
C SER A 141 -4.37 -11.69 1.49
N PHE A 142 -4.42 -12.74 2.30
CA PHE A 142 -3.30 -13.63 2.55
C PHE A 142 -2.93 -14.45 1.30
N TYR A 143 -3.91 -15.05 0.64
CA TYR A 143 -3.72 -15.80 -0.60
C TYR A 143 -3.12 -14.92 -1.70
N VAL A 144 -3.57 -13.67 -1.85
CA VAL A 144 -3.00 -12.73 -2.83
C VAL A 144 -1.53 -12.46 -2.53
N VAL A 145 -1.17 -12.19 -1.28
CA VAL A 145 0.24 -11.94 -0.90
C VAL A 145 1.10 -13.18 -1.11
N LEU A 146 0.63 -14.36 -0.67
CA LEU A 146 1.34 -15.61 -0.89
C LEU A 146 1.50 -15.93 -2.38
N LYS A 147 0.43 -15.77 -3.16
CA LYS A 147 0.46 -15.98 -4.60
C LYS A 147 1.51 -15.09 -5.25
N VAL A 148 1.55 -13.81 -4.90
CA VAL A 148 2.54 -12.88 -5.44
C VAL A 148 3.96 -13.19 -4.98
N PHE A 149 4.12 -13.64 -3.73
CA PHE A 149 5.41 -14.01 -3.16
C PHE A 149 6.01 -15.26 -3.84
N PHE A 150 5.20 -16.30 -4.06
CA PHE A 150 5.66 -17.55 -4.67
C PHE A 150 5.65 -17.56 -6.20
N TYR A 151 4.76 -16.79 -6.84
CA TYR A 151 4.58 -16.79 -8.29
C TYR A 151 5.34 -15.64 -8.96
N ASP A 152 6.60 -15.45 -8.56
CA ASP A 152 7.50 -14.34 -8.95
C ASP A 152 7.06 -13.56 -10.21
N ILE A 153 6.62 -12.31 -10.01
CA ILE A 153 6.06 -11.44 -11.06
C ILE A 153 7.11 -11.09 -12.14
N ASP A 154 8.39 -11.40 -11.91
CA ASP A 154 9.49 -11.08 -12.81
C ASP A 154 9.41 -11.82 -14.17
N ASN A 155 8.57 -12.86 -14.30
CA ASN A 155 8.29 -13.52 -15.59
C ASN A 155 7.23 -12.84 -16.47
N LEU A 156 6.71 -11.68 -16.09
CA LEU A 156 5.68 -10.98 -16.89
C LEU A 156 6.30 -10.07 -17.95
N SER A 157 6.90 -10.69 -18.98
CA SER A 157 7.40 -10.03 -20.20
C SER A 157 6.29 -9.19 -20.83
N ILE A 158 6.64 -7.96 -21.23
CA ILE A 158 5.67 -6.96 -21.72
C ILE A 158 5.48 -7.17 -23.22
N GLU A 159 4.53 -8.02 -23.60
CA GLU A 159 4.01 -8.01 -24.96
C GLU A 159 3.05 -6.82 -25.14
N MET A 160 3.28 -6.03 -26.19
CA MET A 160 2.58 -4.77 -26.45
C MET A 160 1.12 -4.97 -26.91
N SER A 161 0.83 -6.12 -27.51
CA SER A 161 -0.51 -6.51 -27.99
C SER A 161 -1.53 -6.64 -26.86
N ASP A 162 -1.08 -6.96 -25.65
CA ASP A 162 -1.94 -7.29 -24.51
C ASP A 162 -1.84 -6.26 -23.36
N LEU A 163 -1.34 -5.07 -23.68
CA LEU A 163 -0.92 -4.05 -22.72
C LEU A 163 -2.09 -3.48 -21.89
N ILE A 164 -3.28 -3.32 -22.49
CA ILE A 164 -4.48 -2.81 -21.79
C ILE A 164 -5.02 -3.85 -20.79
N GLN A 165 -5.08 -5.12 -21.20
CA GLN A 165 -5.56 -6.21 -20.34
C GLN A 165 -4.59 -6.45 -19.18
N ASN A 166 -3.29 -6.48 -19.46
CA ASN A 166 -2.23 -6.57 -18.46
C ASN A 166 -2.23 -5.37 -17.51
N PHE A 167 -2.51 -4.17 -18.01
CA PHE A 167 -2.62 -2.97 -17.19
C PHE A 167 -3.76 -3.09 -16.18
N LYS A 168 -4.96 -3.50 -16.63
CA LYS A 168 -6.13 -3.67 -15.75
C LYS A 168 -5.85 -4.70 -14.65
N LYS A 169 -5.32 -5.87 -15.03
CA LYS A 169 -4.96 -6.93 -14.08
C LYS A 169 -3.92 -6.48 -13.05
N ARG A 170 -2.88 -5.74 -13.48
CA ARG A 170 -1.86 -5.18 -12.57
C ARG A 170 -2.45 -4.12 -11.64
N SER A 171 -3.37 -3.28 -12.13
CA SER A 171 -4.04 -2.27 -11.31
C SER A 171 -4.93 -2.90 -10.25
N GLU A 172 -5.68 -3.96 -10.59
CA GLU A 172 -6.49 -4.71 -9.63
C GLU A 172 -5.61 -5.38 -8.55
N LEU A 173 -4.48 -5.95 -8.97
CA LEU A 173 -3.52 -6.56 -8.04
C LEU A 173 -2.89 -5.54 -7.08
N SER A 174 -2.46 -4.38 -7.58
CA SER A 174 -1.93 -3.30 -6.74
C SER A 174 -2.97 -2.81 -5.73
N ASN A 175 -4.23 -2.61 -6.15
CA ASN A 175 -5.30 -2.26 -5.23
C ASN A 175 -5.49 -3.32 -4.14
N SER A 176 -5.51 -4.61 -4.52
CA SER A 176 -5.65 -5.72 -3.57
C SER A 176 -4.50 -5.79 -2.57
N LEU A 177 -3.26 -5.60 -3.03
CA LEU A 177 -2.07 -5.54 -2.17
C LEU A 177 -2.08 -4.33 -1.25
N GLY A 178 -2.52 -3.16 -1.73
CA GLY A 178 -2.71 -1.97 -0.90
C GLY A 178 -3.69 -2.24 0.25
N PHE A 179 -4.84 -2.86 -0.04
CA PHE A 179 -5.79 -3.27 0.99
C PHE A 179 -5.22 -4.31 1.96
N ALA A 180 -4.50 -5.31 1.44
CA ALA A 180 -3.86 -6.34 2.25
C ALA A 180 -2.83 -5.74 3.22
N THR A 181 -1.99 -4.81 2.74
CA THR A 181 -1.01 -4.08 3.58
C THR A 181 -1.70 -3.41 4.75
N TRP A 182 -2.74 -2.59 4.49
CA TRP A 182 -3.45 -1.87 5.54
C TRP A 182 -4.11 -2.80 6.55
N ARG A 183 -4.61 -3.95 6.08
CA ARG A 183 -5.22 -4.96 6.95
C ARG A 183 -4.19 -5.61 7.86
N PHE A 184 -3.08 -6.07 7.30
CA PHE A 184 -2.02 -6.72 8.08
C PHE A 184 -1.38 -5.75 9.07
N PHE A 185 -1.16 -4.50 8.69
CA PHE A 185 -0.65 -3.46 9.58
C PHE A 185 -1.57 -3.22 10.80
N LYS A 186 -2.90 -3.13 10.59
CA LYS A 186 -3.86 -3.00 11.69
C LYS A 186 -3.87 -4.23 12.59
N LEU A 187 -3.81 -5.43 12.00
CA LEU A 187 -3.76 -6.68 12.77
C LEU A 187 -2.47 -6.80 13.58
N GLN A 188 -1.30 -6.53 12.99
CA GLN A 188 -0.02 -6.48 13.69
C GLN A 188 -0.08 -5.55 14.90
N THR A 189 -0.54 -4.32 14.70
CA THR A 189 -0.62 -3.29 15.75
C THR A 189 -1.56 -3.75 16.86
N GLY A 190 -2.76 -4.25 16.52
CA GLY A 190 -3.72 -4.74 17.50
C GLY A 190 -3.19 -5.93 18.30
N VAL A 191 -2.61 -6.93 17.63
CA VAL A 191 -2.04 -8.13 18.26
C VAL A 191 -0.83 -7.75 19.14
N PHE A 192 0.00 -6.79 18.72
CA PHE A 192 1.11 -6.29 19.54
C PHE A 192 0.63 -5.65 20.83
N VAL A 193 -0.34 -4.73 20.75
CA VAL A 193 -0.94 -4.09 21.94
C VAL A 193 -1.55 -5.14 22.87
N ILE A 194 -2.24 -6.15 22.32
CA ILE A 194 -2.77 -7.27 23.11
C ILE A 194 -1.64 -8.04 23.82
N SER A 195 -0.51 -8.33 23.15
CA SER A 195 0.61 -9.01 23.80
C SER A 195 1.20 -8.23 24.97
N ILE A 196 1.30 -6.90 24.86
CA ILE A 196 1.76 -6.04 25.96
C ILE A 196 0.77 -6.10 27.12
N LEU A 197 -0.54 -5.98 26.85
CA LEU A 197 -1.56 -6.03 27.90
C LEU A 197 -1.59 -7.39 28.62
N LEU A 198 -1.50 -8.49 27.87
CA LEU A 198 -1.41 -9.83 28.46
C LEU A 198 -0.17 -9.97 29.36
N TYR A 199 0.97 -9.44 28.91
CA TYR A 199 2.19 -9.41 29.72
C TYR A 199 2.02 -8.58 31.00
N LEU A 200 1.40 -7.40 30.94
CA LEU A 200 1.15 -6.58 32.13
C LEU A 200 0.23 -7.29 33.13
N ILE A 201 -0.81 -7.98 32.65
CA ILE A 201 -1.71 -8.80 33.49
C ILE A 201 -0.94 -9.95 34.14
N PHE A 202 -0.09 -10.63 33.37
CA PHE A 202 0.79 -11.67 33.91
C PHE A 202 1.68 -11.10 35.01
N TYR A 203 2.37 -10.00 34.73
CA TYR A 203 3.29 -9.36 35.66
C TYR A 203 2.59 -8.95 36.96
N LEU A 204 1.42 -8.30 36.90
CA LEU A 204 0.66 -7.86 38.08
C LEU A 204 0.13 -9.02 38.93
N LYS A 205 -0.14 -10.19 38.34
CA LYS A 205 -0.66 -11.35 39.07
C LYS A 205 0.42 -12.16 39.77
N TYR A 206 1.66 -12.07 39.29
CA TYR A 206 2.79 -12.90 39.75
C TYR A 206 3.90 -12.07 40.44
N LEU A 207 3.66 -10.78 40.66
CA LEU A 207 4.37 -9.94 41.63
C LEU A 207 3.83 -10.22 43.04
#